data_AF-A0A935GQU9-F1
#
_entry.id   AF-A0A935GQU9-F1
#
_cell.length_a   1.000
_cell.length_b   1.000
_cell.length_c   1.000
_cell.angle_alpha   90.00
_cell.angle_beta   90.00
_cell.angle_gamma   90.00
#
_symmetry.space_group_name_H-M   'P 1'
#
loop_
_entity.id
_entity.type
_entity.pdbx_description
1 polymer ?
#
loop_
_entity_poly.entity_id
_entity_poly.type
_entity_poly.pdbx_seq_one_letter_code
_entity_poly.pdbx_strand_id
1 'polypeptide(L)'
;MQGLPEAPINTVSVCNLWTTDALRQSAQSAVPAPVNWLQMLKHAKNRFDKLTIYSSSIISLRSEPFGQYVVERIFVLLGVLQEFMECLHTDGSYSGRNNELIATHFSGAKAWFTDESDTNKRDYFEKLSFPDPEHDGNIFCPWHGKIKTPQYRIHFEWPIESRKSLRVFYIGPKITKN
;
A
#
# COMPACT_ATOMS: atom_id res chain seq x y z
N MET A 1 -4.76 -13.87 63.12
CA MET A 1 -5.35 -13.64 61.79
C MET A 1 -4.23 -13.63 60.76
N GLN A 2 -4.34 -14.50 59.76
CA GLN A 2 -3.35 -14.74 58.71
C GLN A 2 -3.27 -13.56 57.74
N GLY A 3 -2.05 -13.05 57.50
CA GLY A 3 -1.72 -12.34 56.26
C GLY A 3 -0.80 -13.25 55.44
N LEU A 4 -1.25 -13.67 54.26
CA LEU A 4 -0.39 -14.41 53.34
C LEU A 4 0.73 -13.49 52.85
N PRO A 5 2.00 -13.93 52.81
CA PRO A 5 3.02 -13.24 52.05
C PRO A 5 2.80 -13.56 50.57
N GLU A 6 1.95 -12.78 49.90
CA GLU A 6 1.79 -12.88 48.45
C GLU A 6 2.95 -12.17 47.76
N ALA A 7 4.07 -12.87 47.62
CA ALA A 7 5.08 -12.46 46.66
C ALA A 7 4.42 -12.47 45.26
N PRO A 8 4.51 -11.38 44.48
CA PRO A 8 3.86 -11.31 43.18
C PRO A 8 4.38 -12.43 42.28
N ILE A 9 3.44 -13.15 41.64
CA ILE A 9 3.73 -14.29 40.76
C ILE A 9 4.59 -13.85 39.55
N ASN A 10 4.40 -12.62 39.08
CA ASN A 10 5.23 -11.98 38.07
C ASN A 10 5.01 -10.46 38.08
N THR A 11 5.97 -9.70 37.57
CA THR A 11 5.85 -8.25 37.37
C THR A 11 5.80 -7.98 35.88
N VAL A 12 4.66 -7.48 35.39
CA VAL A 12 4.50 -7.12 33.97
C VAL A 12 4.57 -5.60 33.84
N SER A 13 5.45 -5.12 32.97
CA SER A 13 5.51 -3.70 32.61
C SER A 13 4.39 -3.38 31.63
N VAL A 14 3.43 -2.55 32.05
CA VAL A 14 2.36 -2.03 31.19
C VAL A 14 2.73 -0.62 30.78
N CYS A 15 2.91 -0.39 29.47
CA CYS A 15 3.21 0.93 28.96
C CYS A 15 1.92 1.76 28.91
N ASN A 16 1.88 2.88 29.64
CA ASN A 16 0.77 3.82 29.53
C ASN A 16 0.91 4.64 28.25
N LEU A 17 -0.11 4.58 27.40
CA LEU A 17 -0.20 5.34 26.16
C LEU A 17 -1.17 6.50 26.37
N TRP A 18 -0.66 7.73 26.38
CA TRP A 18 -1.40 8.93 26.78
C TRP A 18 -1.98 9.71 25.60
N THR A 19 -1.69 9.32 24.37
CA THR A 19 -2.22 9.95 23.16
C THR A 19 -2.85 8.92 22.24
N THR A 20 -3.84 9.35 21.46
CA THR A 20 -4.49 8.53 20.43
C THR A 20 -3.50 8.05 19.38
N ASP A 21 -2.51 8.87 19.03
CA ASP A 21 -1.46 8.51 18.08
C ASP A 21 -0.50 7.45 18.64
N ALA A 22 -0.09 7.57 19.92
CA ALA A 22 0.74 6.56 20.57
C ALA A 22 -0.01 5.22 20.71
N LEU A 23 -1.31 5.27 20.99
CA LEU A 23 -2.17 4.08 20.99
C LEU A 23 -2.26 3.45 19.59
N ARG A 24 -2.50 4.26 18.55
CA ARG A 24 -2.56 3.77 17.16
C ARG A 24 -1.24 3.13 16.74
N GLN A 25 -0.11 3.75 17.05
CA GLN A 25 1.22 3.24 16.70
C GLN A 25 1.55 1.94 17.45
N SER A 26 1.24 1.88 18.75
CA SER A 26 1.41 0.64 19.53
C SER A 26 0.54 -0.48 19.00
N ALA A 27 -0.74 -0.21 18.72
CA ALA A 27 -1.67 -1.18 18.15
C ALA A 27 -1.20 -1.69 16.79
N GLN A 28 -0.72 -0.81 15.91
CA GLN A 28 -0.15 -1.19 14.61
C GLN A 28 1.12 -2.04 14.76
N SER A 29 1.95 -1.76 15.77
CA SER A 29 3.19 -2.50 16.04
C SER A 29 2.94 -3.85 16.70
N ALA A 30 1.79 -4.03 17.35
CA ALA A 30 1.36 -5.30 17.93
C ALA A 30 0.76 -6.26 16.88
N VAL A 31 0.41 -5.78 15.68
CA VAL A 31 -0.07 -6.63 14.59
C VAL A 31 1.12 -7.48 14.09
N PRO A 32 1.03 -8.83 14.13
CA PRO A 32 2.07 -9.67 13.59
C PRO A 32 2.37 -9.36 12.12
N ALA A 33 3.61 -9.53 11.69
CA ALA A 33 3.94 -9.42 10.28
C ALA A 33 3.15 -10.45 9.45
N PRO A 34 2.70 -10.11 8.22
CA PRO A 34 2.08 -11.09 7.34
C PRO A 34 3.02 -12.27 7.10
N VAL A 35 2.48 -13.49 7.08
CA VAL A 35 3.25 -14.70 6.71
C VAL A 35 2.87 -15.27 5.34
N ASN A 36 1.92 -14.64 4.65
CA ASN A 36 1.53 -14.98 3.29
C ASN A 36 0.87 -13.78 2.58
N TRP A 37 0.67 -13.87 1.26
CA TRP A 37 0.11 -12.80 0.45
C TRP A 37 -1.32 -12.40 0.83
N LEU A 38 -2.13 -13.35 1.30
CA LEU A 38 -3.51 -13.08 1.72
C LEU A 38 -3.53 -12.25 3.02
N GLN A 39 -2.66 -12.57 3.98
CA GLN A 39 -2.48 -11.75 5.18
C GLN A 39 -1.92 -10.37 4.85
N MET A 40 -0.99 -10.27 3.89
CA MET A 40 -0.47 -8.98 3.43
C MET A 40 -1.60 -8.11 2.89
N LEU A 41 -2.46 -8.66 2.01
CA LEU A 41 -3.62 -7.94 1.50
C LEU A 41 -4.57 -7.51 2.62
N LYS A 42 -4.87 -8.41 3.57
CA LYS A 42 -5.73 -8.09 4.72
C LYS A 42 -5.15 -6.92 5.54
N HIS A 43 -3.86 -6.95 5.82
CA HIS A 43 -3.19 -5.87 6.55
C HIS A 43 -3.17 -4.57 5.76
N ALA A 44 -2.93 -4.62 4.44
CA ALA A 44 -2.96 -3.43 3.58
C ALA A 44 -4.35 -2.77 3.57
N LYS A 45 -5.41 -3.56 3.38
CA LYS A 45 -6.80 -3.05 3.39
C LYS A 45 -7.20 -2.46 4.74
N ASN A 46 -6.68 -2.99 5.84
CA ASN A 46 -6.96 -2.47 7.17
C ASN A 46 -6.14 -1.22 7.53
N ARG A 47 -4.95 -1.08 6.94
CA ARG A 47 -3.99 -0.02 7.28
C ARG A 47 -4.20 1.25 6.46
N PHE A 48 -4.65 1.12 5.21
CA PHE A 48 -4.71 2.23 4.25
C PHE A 48 -6.15 2.53 3.84
N ASP A 49 -6.84 3.33 4.65
CA ASP A 49 -8.25 3.67 4.45
C ASP A 49 -8.50 4.68 3.31
N LYS A 50 -7.45 5.33 2.79
CA LYS A 50 -7.51 6.15 1.57
C LYS A 50 -7.21 5.36 0.31
N LEU A 51 -6.95 4.06 0.41
CA LEU A 51 -6.68 3.19 -0.72
C LEU A 51 -7.77 2.12 -0.86
N THR A 52 -8.40 2.05 -2.02
CA THR A 52 -9.27 0.93 -2.37
C THR A 52 -8.42 -0.18 -3.00
N ILE A 53 -7.99 -1.14 -2.18
CA ILE A 53 -7.18 -2.28 -2.64
C ILE A 53 -8.09 -3.48 -2.93
N TYR A 54 -8.28 -3.79 -4.21
CA TYR A 54 -9.17 -4.86 -4.62
C TYR A 54 -8.57 -6.24 -4.34
N SER A 55 -9.42 -7.22 -4.02
CA SER A 55 -8.97 -8.60 -3.77
C SER A 55 -8.35 -9.25 -5.01
N SER A 56 -8.76 -8.81 -6.21
CA SER A 56 -8.19 -9.21 -7.49
C SER A 56 -6.74 -8.74 -7.68
N SER A 57 -6.30 -7.70 -6.95
CA SER A 57 -4.97 -7.11 -7.14
C SER A 57 -3.82 -8.09 -6.85
N ILE A 58 -4.03 -9.11 -6.03
CA ILE A 58 -3.01 -10.08 -5.66
C ILE A 58 -3.11 -11.42 -6.41
N ILE A 59 -3.97 -11.54 -7.44
CA ILE A 59 -4.17 -12.82 -8.13
C ILE A 59 -2.84 -13.36 -8.67
N SER A 60 -2.00 -12.50 -9.26
CA SER A 60 -0.69 -12.87 -9.79
C SER A 60 0.32 -13.30 -8.71
N LEU A 61 0.13 -12.91 -7.45
CA LEU A 61 0.99 -13.34 -6.34
C LEU A 61 0.75 -14.77 -5.90
N ARG A 62 -0.38 -15.40 -6.28
CA ARG A 62 -0.70 -16.76 -5.85
C ARG A 62 0.32 -17.80 -6.31
N SER A 63 0.96 -17.55 -7.46
CA SER A 63 2.03 -18.39 -8.01
C SER A 63 3.44 -17.97 -7.55
N GLU A 64 3.57 -16.89 -6.79
CA GLU A 64 4.85 -16.32 -6.39
C GLU A 64 5.26 -16.76 -4.97
N PRO A 65 6.56 -17.02 -4.73
CA PRO A 65 7.04 -17.30 -3.39
C PRO A 65 6.83 -16.10 -2.48
N PHE A 66 6.32 -16.35 -1.28
CA PHE A 66 6.13 -15.29 -0.29
C PHE A 66 7.49 -14.68 0.12
N GLY A 67 7.58 -13.35 0.09
CA GLY A 67 8.80 -12.64 0.44
C GLY A 67 8.54 -11.48 1.40
N GLN A 68 9.02 -11.59 2.64
CA GLN A 68 8.84 -10.57 3.67
C GLN A 68 9.38 -9.20 3.24
N TYR A 69 10.54 -9.17 2.59
CA TYR A 69 11.10 -7.94 2.03
C TYR A 69 10.15 -7.28 1.01
N VAL A 70 9.51 -8.07 0.13
CA VAL A 70 8.56 -7.54 -0.86
C VAL A 70 7.35 -6.96 -0.16
N VAL A 71 6.84 -7.63 0.88
CA VAL A 71 5.74 -7.12 1.71
C VAL A 71 6.08 -5.77 2.34
N GLU A 72 7.25 -5.62 2.94
CA GLU A 72 7.70 -4.35 3.51
C GLU A 72 7.76 -3.26 2.45
N ARG A 73 8.30 -3.56 1.26
CA ARG A 73 8.34 -2.61 0.14
C ARG A 73 6.94 -2.25 -0.37
N ILE A 74 6.01 -3.21 -0.42
CA ILE A 74 4.61 -2.93 -0.76
C ILE A 74 4.02 -1.94 0.25
N PHE A 75 4.17 -2.19 1.55
CA PHE A 75 3.66 -1.29 2.59
C PHE A 75 4.27 0.11 2.53
N VAL A 76 5.57 0.23 2.22
CA VAL A 76 6.20 1.54 2.03
C VAL A 76 5.59 2.29 0.85
N LEU A 77 5.39 1.63 -0.30
CA LEU A 77 4.81 2.28 -1.47
C LEU A 77 3.34 2.67 -1.24
N LEU A 78 2.55 1.76 -0.65
CA LEU A 78 1.16 2.07 -0.30
C LEU A 78 1.08 3.20 0.75
N GLY A 79 2.04 3.27 1.69
CA GLY A 79 2.13 4.37 2.64
C GLY A 79 2.32 5.74 1.97
N VAL A 80 3.16 5.82 0.93
CA VAL A 80 3.32 7.06 0.16
C VAL A 80 2.04 7.44 -0.57
N LEU A 81 1.32 6.47 -1.15
CA LEU A 81 0.05 6.72 -1.82
C LEU A 81 -1.06 7.14 -0.84
N GLN A 82 -1.11 6.52 0.33
CA GLN A 82 -2.01 6.88 1.43
C GLN A 82 -1.77 8.35 1.84
N GLU A 83 -0.52 8.70 2.15
CA GLU A 83 -0.16 10.06 2.56
C GLU A 83 -0.48 11.09 1.47
N PHE A 84 -0.25 10.73 0.21
CA PHE A 84 -0.63 11.56 -0.93
C PHE A 84 -2.14 11.86 -0.90
N MET A 85 -2.98 10.86 -0.68
CA MET A 85 -4.43 11.06 -0.59
C MET A 85 -4.87 11.84 0.65
N GLU A 86 -4.20 11.64 1.79
CA GLU A 86 -4.51 12.35 3.04
C GLU A 86 -4.21 13.85 2.97
N CYS A 87 -3.22 14.23 2.16
CA CYS A 87 -2.76 15.62 2.05
C CYS A 87 -3.48 16.43 0.97
N LEU A 88 -4.40 15.84 0.20
CA LEU A 88 -5.23 16.58 -0.75
C LEU A 88 -6.10 17.60 0.00
N HIS A 89 -6.30 18.76 -0.60
CA HIS A 89 -7.28 19.72 -0.13
C HIS A 89 -8.70 19.17 -0.34
N THR A 90 -9.69 19.77 0.33
CA THR A 90 -11.09 19.32 0.26
C THR A 90 -11.70 19.42 -1.14
N ASP A 91 -11.15 20.28 -1.99
CA ASP A 91 -11.52 20.43 -3.41
C ASP A 91 -10.77 19.45 -4.33
N GLY A 92 -9.92 18.58 -3.78
CA GLY A 92 -9.09 17.63 -4.52
C GLY A 92 -7.80 18.21 -5.08
N SER A 93 -7.52 19.51 -4.84
CA SER A 93 -6.27 20.13 -5.26
C SER A 93 -5.08 19.67 -4.41
N TYR A 94 -3.89 19.79 -4.99
CA TYR A 94 -2.65 19.36 -4.35
C TYR A 94 -2.19 20.38 -3.31
N SER A 95 -1.86 19.91 -2.11
CA SER A 95 -1.17 20.73 -1.12
C SER A 95 0.33 20.85 -1.40
N GLY A 96 1.03 21.69 -0.63
CA GLY A 96 2.50 21.72 -0.63
C GLY A 96 3.11 20.34 -0.35
N ARG A 97 2.49 19.55 0.52
CA ARG A 97 2.95 18.19 0.84
C ARG A 97 2.80 17.24 -0.34
N ASN A 98 1.71 17.35 -1.12
CA ASN A 98 1.58 16.57 -2.36
C ASN A 98 2.71 16.88 -3.34
N ASN A 99 3.08 18.15 -3.49
CA ASN A 99 4.17 18.56 -4.38
C ASN A 99 5.53 17.99 -3.92
N GLU A 100 5.78 17.96 -2.62
CA GLU A 100 6.99 17.32 -2.06
C GLU A 100 7.02 15.81 -2.34
N LEU A 101 5.90 15.12 -2.16
CA LEU A 101 5.80 13.68 -2.45
C LEU A 101 6.02 13.40 -3.94
N ILE A 102 5.45 14.22 -4.83
CA ILE A 102 5.66 14.13 -6.28
C ILE A 102 7.15 14.34 -6.63
N ALA A 103 7.75 15.39 -6.11
CA ALA A 103 9.17 15.70 -6.35
C ALA A 103 10.09 14.57 -5.87
N THR A 104 9.77 13.96 -4.72
CA THR A 104 10.61 12.94 -4.07
C THR A 104 10.42 11.55 -4.66
N HIS A 105 9.17 11.17 -4.95
CA HIS A 105 8.82 9.78 -5.25
C HIS A 105 8.32 9.54 -6.67
N PHE A 106 7.86 10.57 -7.38
CA PHE A 106 7.29 10.44 -8.73
C PHE A 106 8.20 11.03 -9.82
N SER A 107 9.23 11.81 -9.42
CA SER A 107 10.12 12.53 -10.34
C SER A 107 11.56 12.01 -10.30
N GLY A 108 12.25 12.10 -11.43
CA GLY A 108 13.67 11.79 -11.57
C GLY A 108 14.00 10.31 -11.80
N ALA A 109 15.28 10.03 -12.09
CA ALA A 109 15.76 8.72 -12.50
C ALA A 109 15.57 7.61 -11.44
N LYS A 110 15.44 7.99 -10.16
CA LYS A 110 15.23 7.07 -9.02
C LYS A 110 13.79 7.09 -8.50
N ALA A 111 12.85 7.68 -9.24
CA ALA A 111 11.45 7.72 -8.87
C ALA A 111 10.91 6.33 -8.52
N TRP A 112 10.14 6.26 -7.44
CA TRP A 112 9.48 5.04 -6.98
C TRP A 112 8.23 4.75 -7.79
N PHE A 113 7.53 5.81 -8.21
CA PHE A 113 6.35 5.76 -9.05
C PHE A 113 6.66 6.36 -10.41
N THR A 114 6.26 5.66 -11.46
CA THR A 114 6.43 6.14 -12.83
C THR A 114 5.26 5.68 -13.69
N ASP A 115 4.99 6.44 -14.73
CA ASP A 115 4.17 5.98 -15.84
C ASP A 115 4.93 4.93 -16.66
N GLU A 116 4.21 4.08 -17.39
CA GLU A 116 4.79 3.22 -18.41
C GLU A 116 5.22 4.05 -19.63
N SER A 117 6.20 3.56 -20.40
CA SER A 117 6.60 4.20 -21.65
C SER A 117 5.48 4.11 -22.69
N ASP A 118 5.43 5.03 -23.65
CA ASP A 118 4.39 5.00 -24.70
C ASP A 118 4.40 3.69 -25.50
N THR A 119 5.58 3.11 -25.74
CA THR A 119 5.70 1.78 -26.33
C THR A 119 5.06 0.71 -25.44
N ASN A 120 5.39 0.68 -24.14
CA ASN A 120 4.81 -0.31 -23.23
C ASN A 120 3.29 -0.12 -23.07
N LYS A 121 2.81 1.12 -23.04
CA LYS A 121 1.38 1.44 -22.98
C LYS A 121 0.63 0.87 -24.17
N ARG A 122 1.20 0.93 -25.38
CA ARG A 122 0.62 0.32 -26.58
C ARG A 122 0.72 -1.20 -26.57
N ASP A 123 1.93 -1.72 -26.36
CA ASP A 123 2.23 -3.16 -26.51
C ASP A 123 1.58 -4.01 -25.41
N TYR A 124 1.35 -3.43 -24.23
CA TYR A 124 0.77 -4.11 -23.07
C TYR A 124 -0.57 -3.49 -22.65
N PHE A 125 -1.25 -2.75 -23.54
CA PHE A 125 -2.51 -2.05 -23.23
C PHE A 125 -3.52 -2.95 -22.52
N GLU A 126 -3.78 -4.14 -23.07
CA GLU A 126 -4.73 -5.11 -22.51
C GLU A 126 -4.28 -5.63 -21.14
N LYS A 127 -2.97 -5.85 -20.94
CA LYS A 127 -2.42 -6.36 -19.67
C LYS A 127 -2.33 -5.28 -18.59
N LEU A 128 -2.28 -4.01 -18.99
CA LEU A 128 -2.32 -2.83 -18.12
C LEU A 128 -3.77 -2.33 -17.91
N SER A 129 -4.75 -3.00 -18.50
CA SER A 129 -6.17 -2.73 -18.35
C SER A 129 -6.79 -3.77 -17.43
N PHE A 130 -7.37 -3.33 -16.32
CA PHE A 130 -7.90 -4.20 -15.27
C PHE A 130 -9.43 -4.08 -15.22
N PRO A 131 -10.18 -5.18 -15.03
CA PRO A 131 -11.64 -5.09 -14.86
C PRO A 131 -12.00 -4.15 -13.71
N ASP A 132 -12.94 -3.23 -13.95
CA ASP A 132 -13.46 -2.36 -12.90
C ASP A 132 -14.46 -3.15 -12.03
N PRO A 133 -14.24 -3.31 -10.71
CA PRO A 133 -15.20 -3.99 -9.85
C PRO A 133 -16.46 -3.16 -9.56
N GLU A 134 -16.45 -1.85 -9.87
CA GLU A 134 -17.54 -0.92 -9.59
C GLU A 134 -18.40 -0.60 -10.82
N HIS A 135 -17.89 -0.82 -12.03
CA HIS A 135 -18.54 -0.47 -13.29
C HIS A 135 -18.31 -1.55 -14.35
N ASP A 136 -19.13 -1.55 -15.40
CA ASP A 136 -18.87 -2.42 -16.55
C ASP A 136 -17.72 -1.83 -17.39
N GLY A 137 -16.66 -2.60 -17.59
CA GLY A 137 -15.48 -2.20 -18.37
C GLY A 137 -14.14 -2.44 -17.69
N ASN A 138 -13.09 -1.89 -18.30
CA ASN A 138 -11.71 -1.97 -17.80
C ASN A 138 -11.15 -0.57 -17.51
N ILE A 139 -10.30 -0.48 -16.49
CA ILE A 139 -9.50 0.71 -16.17
C ILE A 139 -8.06 0.48 -16.61
N PHE A 140 -7.57 1.37 -17.47
CA PHE A 140 -6.17 1.39 -17.88
C PHE A 140 -5.32 2.06 -16.80
N CYS A 141 -4.41 1.30 -16.18
CA CYS A 141 -3.54 1.78 -15.10
C CYS A 141 -2.05 1.68 -15.50
N PRO A 142 -1.52 2.60 -16.31
CA PRO A 142 -0.12 2.55 -16.74
C PRO A 142 0.84 3.03 -15.63
N TRP A 143 0.36 3.85 -14.70
CA TRP A 143 1.13 4.27 -13.54
C TRP A 143 1.37 3.14 -12.55
N HIS A 144 2.60 3.07 -12.03
CA HIS A 144 2.97 2.00 -11.12
C HIS A 144 4.05 2.37 -10.10
N GLY A 145 3.97 1.75 -8.92
CA GLY A 145 5.05 1.71 -7.94
C GLY A 145 6.05 0.59 -8.26
N LYS A 146 7.35 0.85 -8.10
CA LYS A 146 8.44 -0.08 -8.48
C LYS A 146 9.11 -0.72 -7.27
N ILE A 147 9.11 -2.05 -7.25
CA ILE A 147 9.97 -2.87 -6.39
C ILE A 147 11.04 -3.49 -7.31
N LYS A 148 12.33 -3.39 -6.94
CA LYS A 148 13.44 -3.76 -7.83
C LYS A 148 13.82 -5.24 -7.76
N THR A 149 13.82 -5.83 -6.56
CA THR A 149 14.32 -7.20 -6.36
C THR A 149 13.43 -7.95 -5.37
N PRO A 150 12.70 -8.99 -5.83
CA PRO A 150 12.35 -9.25 -7.23
C PRO A 150 11.56 -8.07 -7.85
N GLN A 151 11.52 -8.01 -9.19
CA GLN A 151 10.86 -6.92 -9.90
C GLN A 151 9.34 -7.02 -9.85
N TYR A 152 8.73 -6.27 -8.94
CA TYR A 152 7.28 -6.21 -8.74
C TYR A 152 6.76 -4.81 -9.04
N ARG A 153 5.46 -4.72 -9.32
CA ARG A 153 4.73 -3.51 -9.67
C ARG A 153 3.43 -3.43 -8.90
N ILE A 154 3.09 -2.21 -8.51
CA ILE A 154 1.79 -1.87 -7.93
C ILE A 154 1.11 -0.93 -8.92
N HIS A 155 0.14 -1.40 -9.71
CA HIS A 155 -0.61 -0.53 -10.63
C HIS A 155 -1.86 0.01 -9.94
N PHE A 156 -2.10 1.30 -10.15
CA PHE A 156 -3.19 2.06 -9.56
C PHE A 156 -3.73 3.08 -10.56
N GLU A 157 -4.94 3.54 -10.30
CA GLU A 157 -5.60 4.56 -11.12
C GLU A 157 -4.91 5.92 -10.94
N TRP A 158 -4.43 6.51 -12.04
CA TRP A 158 -3.80 7.83 -12.00
C TRP A 158 -3.91 8.53 -13.37
N PRO A 159 -4.18 9.85 -13.43
CA PRO A 159 -4.43 10.77 -12.32
C PRO A 159 -5.75 10.51 -11.59
N ILE A 160 -5.94 11.13 -10.42
CA ILE A 160 -7.09 10.87 -9.55
C ILE A 160 -8.25 11.78 -9.96
N GLU A 161 -9.31 11.19 -10.52
CA GLU A 161 -10.49 11.93 -10.95
C GLU A 161 -11.48 12.14 -9.80
N SER A 162 -11.23 13.14 -8.94
CA SER A 162 -12.17 13.59 -7.87
C SER A 162 -12.60 12.54 -6.84
N ARG A 163 -11.89 11.41 -6.73
CA ARG A 163 -12.20 10.31 -5.80
C ARG A 163 -11.67 10.59 -4.39
N LYS A 164 -12.40 10.10 -3.38
CA LYS A 164 -12.00 10.12 -1.97
C LYS A 164 -10.92 9.07 -1.63
N SER A 165 -10.74 8.07 -2.48
CA SER A 165 -9.74 7.02 -2.32
C SER A 165 -9.08 6.67 -3.66
N LEU A 166 -7.82 6.28 -3.60
CA LEU A 166 -7.04 5.82 -4.76
C LEU A 166 -7.23 4.32 -4.95
N ARG A 167 -7.56 3.89 -6.17
CA ARG A 167 -7.82 2.48 -6.48
C ARG A 167 -6.55 1.73 -6.91
N VAL A 168 -6.28 0.59 -6.27
CA VAL A 168 -5.14 -0.29 -6.58
C VAL A 168 -5.65 -1.57 -7.24
N PHE A 169 -5.24 -1.78 -8.48
CA PHE A 169 -5.75 -2.85 -9.34
C PHE A 169 -4.81 -4.05 -9.47
N TYR A 170 -3.52 -3.87 -9.22
CA TYR A 170 -2.54 -4.94 -9.38
C TYR A 170 -1.37 -4.77 -8.41
N ILE A 171 -0.95 -5.88 -7.81
CA ILE A 171 0.28 -6.04 -7.04
C ILE A 171 0.87 -7.37 -7.47
N GLY A 172 2.04 -7.35 -8.11
CA GLY A 172 2.65 -8.59 -8.60
C GLY A 172 3.92 -8.37 -9.40
N PRO A 173 4.44 -9.42 -10.05
CA PRO A 173 5.59 -9.30 -10.94
C PRO A 173 5.38 -8.23 -12.02
N LYS A 174 6.46 -7.61 -12.50
CA LYS A 174 6.41 -6.65 -13.61
C LYS A 174 5.73 -7.28 -14.83
N ILE A 175 4.63 -6.68 -15.29
CA ILE A 175 3.80 -7.16 -16.41
C ILE A 175 4.58 -7.14 -17.75
N THR A 176 5.46 -6.17 -17.92
CA THR A 176 6.33 -6.01 -19.09
C THR A 176 7.62 -6.83 -18.97
N LYS A 177 7.54 -8.02 -18.36
CA LYS A 177 8.60 -9.04 -18.42
C LYS A 177 8.23 -10.06 -19.50
N ASN A 178 9.08 -10.14 -20.52
CA ASN A 178 9.23 -11.35 -21.33
C ASN A 178 10.23 -12.26 -20.63
#